data_AF-A0A968RN29-F1
#
_entry.id   AF-A0A968RN29-F1
#
_cell.length_a   1.000
_cell.length_b   1.000
_cell.length_c   1.000
_cell.angle_alpha   90.00
_cell.angle_beta   90.00
_cell.angle_gamma   90.00
#
_symmetry.space_group_name_H-M   'P 1'
#
loop_
_entity.id
_entity.type
_entity.pdbx_description
1 polymer ?
#
loop_
_entity_poly.entity_id
_entity_poly.type
_entity_poly.pdbx_seq_one_letter_code
_entity_poly.pdbx_strand_id
1 'polypeptide(L)'
;LPAFRKQQPLQAENDIKGEKGAYFVVADLLLAKNSSESWKIVTNVNQNQAQVIELSEKIRFDKTLANQLQEDINLGTANLIALNAAADGLQFTADKRKDTRHFSNVLFNIMRGGIFDDNYQISKKDFVPYVKKANLMVFEKNSSFLNHLPDNISYSELQQSIAPLHDADLTRLCTEYLPLTFSRRHGDPSRPWNKFSINTLSEVDGSKILDYQGNWRDIFQNWESLAYAYPDFIDGMIHKFLNASTFDGYNPYRVTKDGFDWETIEPDNPWAYIGYWGDHQIIYLLKFLEFIEKYNPGKLNSYFDKECFVYAAVPYIIKPYPEIVKNPKDTIEYNHKWEEEINTHKKIIGADGTLLRDSNNTIYHVNFIEKILATVLAKISNFIPEGGIWMNTQRPEWNDANNALVGNGVSMVTLYYLRRFLKFFQELLERATQDNIQISDEMVVFYDAIKESLTLFTPLLAAPIHNQDRKKIMDVLGNAASAYRHQVYDSGFSGKKSTHSMASLKDFTRICLDFIEHSIKANQRADKLFHAYNLMSVENDGVSISHYQKCWKVK
;
A
#
# COMPACT_ATOMS: atom_id res chain seq x y z
N LEU A 1 -15.68 -42.42 -22.56
CA LEU A 1 -15.02 -41.41 -23.46
C LEU A 1 -14.45 -41.97 -24.78
N PRO A 2 -13.66 -43.06 -24.80
CA PRO A 2 -13.08 -43.61 -26.04
C PRO A 2 -14.13 -44.04 -27.08
N ALA A 3 -15.23 -44.64 -26.63
CA ALA A 3 -16.36 -45.03 -27.49
C ALA A 3 -16.99 -43.80 -28.19
N PHE A 4 -17.25 -42.72 -27.46
CA PHE A 4 -17.73 -41.44 -28.02
C PHE A 4 -16.79 -40.87 -29.09
N ARG A 5 -15.49 -40.80 -28.79
CA ARG A 5 -14.47 -40.34 -29.76
C ARG A 5 -14.36 -41.23 -31.00
N LYS A 6 -14.77 -42.50 -30.90
CA LYS A 6 -14.75 -43.49 -31.98
C LYS A 6 -16.12 -43.68 -32.65
N GLN A 7 -17.12 -42.84 -32.34
CA GLN A 7 -18.50 -42.96 -32.84
C GLN A 7 -19.11 -44.36 -32.60
N GLN A 8 -18.74 -45.00 -31.49
CA GLN A 8 -19.29 -46.29 -31.08
C GLN A 8 -20.56 -46.10 -30.26
N PRO A 9 -21.44 -47.12 -30.19
CA PRO A 9 -22.61 -47.10 -29.32
C PRO A 9 -22.22 -46.77 -27.88
N LEU A 10 -22.90 -45.79 -27.31
CA LEU A 10 -22.67 -45.34 -25.95
C LEU A 10 -23.54 -46.13 -24.99
N GLN A 11 -22.98 -46.46 -23.83
CA GLN A 11 -23.70 -47.08 -22.73
C GLN A 11 -23.72 -46.12 -21.54
N ALA A 12 -24.76 -46.19 -20.72
CA ALA A 12 -24.84 -45.38 -19.50
C ALA A 12 -23.77 -45.83 -18.49
N GLU A 13 -23.01 -44.87 -17.98
CA GLU A 13 -21.94 -45.08 -17.01
C GLU A 13 -22.35 -44.44 -15.66
N ASN A 14 -22.52 -45.23 -14.59
CA ASN A 14 -22.99 -44.75 -13.27
C ASN A 14 -21.93 -44.85 -12.14
N ASP A 15 -20.91 -45.70 -12.31
CA ASP A 15 -19.80 -45.89 -11.35
C ASP A 15 -18.52 -46.24 -12.13
N ILE A 16 -17.62 -45.27 -12.27
CA ILE A 16 -16.34 -45.42 -12.98
C ILE A 16 -15.21 -45.04 -12.02
N LYS A 17 -14.19 -45.91 -11.96
CA LYS A 17 -13.11 -45.83 -10.96
C LYS A 17 -11.76 -45.70 -11.67
N GLY A 18 -10.86 -44.90 -11.11
CA GLY A 18 -9.49 -44.75 -11.62
C GLY A 18 -9.35 -43.92 -12.89
N GLU A 19 -10.41 -43.23 -13.33
CA GLU A 19 -10.43 -42.44 -14.56
C GLU A 19 -10.70 -40.95 -14.27
N LYS A 20 -10.40 -40.07 -15.24
CA LYS A 20 -10.77 -38.64 -15.14
C LYS A 20 -12.29 -38.49 -15.17
N GLY A 21 -12.84 -37.80 -14.17
CA GLY A 21 -14.27 -37.51 -14.10
C GLY A 21 -14.76 -36.69 -15.29
N ALA A 22 -15.93 -37.07 -15.82
CA ALA A 22 -16.62 -36.34 -16.88
C ALA A 22 -18.13 -36.53 -16.76
N TYR A 23 -18.91 -35.58 -17.28
CA TYR A 23 -20.37 -35.65 -17.29
C TYR A 23 -20.88 -35.43 -18.72
N PHE A 24 -21.51 -36.45 -19.29
CA PHE A 24 -22.09 -36.42 -20.64
C PHE A 24 -23.58 -36.71 -20.60
N VAL A 25 -24.34 -35.97 -21.41
CA VAL A 25 -25.75 -36.25 -21.69
C VAL A 25 -25.84 -36.68 -23.14
N VAL A 26 -26.49 -37.82 -23.39
CA VAL A 26 -26.70 -38.39 -24.71
C VAL A 26 -28.20 -38.48 -24.96
N ALA A 27 -28.67 -37.86 -26.04
CA ALA A 27 -30.08 -37.88 -26.43
C ALA A 27 -30.20 -37.78 -27.96
N ASP A 28 -31.19 -38.47 -28.52
CA ASP A 28 -31.60 -38.29 -29.92
C ASP A 28 -32.70 -37.22 -29.98
N LEU A 29 -32.53 -36.23 -30.86
CA LEU A 29 -33.43 -35.07 -30.98
C LEU A 29 -33.93 -34.93 -32.41
N LEU A 30 -35.24 -34.73 -32.58
CA LEU A 30 -35.83 -34.31 -33.86
C LEU A 30 -35.91 -32.79 -33.88
N LEU A 31 -35.00 -32.12 -34.56
CA LEU A 31 -35.01 -30.66 -34.68
C LEU A 31 -35.74 -30.22 -35.96
N ALA A 32 -36.95 -29.69 -35.78
CA ALA A 32 -37.78 -29.21 -36.88
C ALA A 32 -37.20 -27.96 -37.56
N LYS A 33 -37.65 -27.68 -38.80
CA LYS A 33 -37.27 -26.45 -39.51
C LYS A 33 -37.73 -25.23 -38.69
N ASN A 34 -36.81 -24.28 -38.50
CA ASN A 34 -37.02 -23.06 -37.69
C ASN A 34 -37.34 -23.31 -36.21
N SER A 35 -36.98 -24.46 -35.63
CA SER A 35 -37.04 -24.69 -34.18
C SER A 35 -35.65 -24.68 -33.55
N SER A 36 -35.61 -24.48 -32.22
CA SER A 36 -34.41 -24.56 -31.41
C SER A 36 -34.69 -25.39 -30.16
N GLU A 37 -33.72 -26.19 -29.74
CA GLU A 37 -33.73 -26.90 -28.46
C GLU A 37 -32.65 -26.32 -27.55
N SER A 38 -32.88 -26.35 -26.24
CA SER A 38 -31.94 -25.81 -25.24
C SER A 38 -31.86 -26.68 -24.00
N TRP A 39 -30.66 -26.81 -23.46
CA TRP A 39 -30.39 -27.49 -22.20
C TRP A 39 -29.29 -26.77 -21.42
N LYS A 40 -29.16 -27.08 -20.14
CA LYS A 40 -28.15 -26.51 -19.24
C LYS A 40 -27.40 -27.65 -18.55
N ILE A 41 -26.08 -27.50 -18.40
CA ILE A 41 -25.27 -28.33 -17.51
C ILE A 41 -24.82 -27.40 -16.38
N VAL A 42 -25.12 -27.77 -15.13
CA VAL A 42 -24.76 -27.00 -13.94
C VAL A 42 -23.71 -27.78 -13.17
N THR A 43 -22.61 -27.12 -12.84
CA THR A 43 -21.51 -27.69 -12.04
C THR A 43 -21.26 -26.82 -10.84
N ASN A 44 -21.13 -27.44 -9.67
CA ASN A 44 -20.74 -26.75 -8.45
C ASN A 44 -19.61 -27.52 -7.75
N VAL A 45 -18.84 -26.83 -6.92
CA VAL A 45 -17.68 -27.38 -6.20
C VAL A 45 -17.95 -27.42 -4.70
N ASN A 46 -17.10 -28.12 -3.94
CA ASN A 46 -17.13 -28.15 -2.47
C ASN A 46 -18.50 -28.52 -1.87
N GLN A 47 -19.16 -29.54 -2.41
CA GLN A 47 -20.47 -30.00 -1.94
C GLN A 47 -20.33 -31.14 -0.93
N ASN A 48 -20.98 -31.03 0.23
CA ASN A 48 -21.11 -32.11 1.20
C ASN A 48 -22.33 -33.01 0.88
N GLN A 49 -22.50 -34.10 1.63
CA GLN A 49 -23.58 -35.08 1.40
C GLN A 49 -24.97 -34.44 1.53
N ALA A 50 -25.19 -33.57 2.51
CA ALA A 50 -26.48 -32.92 2.72
C ALA A 50 -26.87 -32.03 1.51
N GLN A 51 -25.92 -31.23 1.01
CA GLN A 51 -26.11 -30.37 -0.16
C GLN A 51 -26.40 -31.18 -1.44
N VAL A 52 -25.71 -32.32 -1.62
CA VAL A 52 -25.97 -33.22 -2.77
C VAL A 52 -27.38 -33.83 -2.70
N ILE A 53 -27.82 -34.24 -1.50
CA ILE A 53 -29.17 -34.78 -1.31
C ILE A 53 -30.22 -33.70 -1.54
N GLU A 54 -30.06 -32.50 -0.98
CA GLU A 54 -30.96 -31.37 -1.19
C GLU A 54 -31.09 -31.02 -2.68
N LEU A 55 -29.98 -30.97 -3.41
CA LEU A 55 -29.99 -30.72 -4.86
C LEU A 55 -30.70 -31.84 -5.63
N SER A 56 -30.48 -33.10 -5.25
CA SER A 56 -31.15 -34.26 -5.86
C SER A 56 -32.67 -34.21 -5.67
N GLU A 57 -33.14 -33.82 -4.48
CA GLU A 57 -34.56 -33.62 -4.20
C GLU A 57 -35.15 -32.46 -4.99
N LYS A 58 -34.45 -31.31 -5.04
CA LYS A 58 -34.85 -30.16 -5.87
C LYS A 58 -34.99 -30.55 -7.35
N ILE A 59 -34.05 -31.31 -7.91
CA ILE A 59 -34.12 -31.78 -9.30
C ILE A 59 -35.35 -32.66 -9.55
N ARG A 60 -35.74 -33.48 -8.58
CA ARG A 60 -36.88 -34.41 -8.73
C ARG A 60 -38.24 -33.75 -8.54
N PHE A 61 -38.34 -32.80 -7.61
CA PHE A 61 -39.62 -32.34 -7.09
C PHE A 61 -39.90 -30.85 -7.32
N ASP A 62 -38.86 -30.02 -7.43
CA ASP A 62 -39.03 -28.58 -7.62
C ASP A 62 -39.15 -28.23 -9.11
N LYS A 63 -40.41 -28.06 -9.56
CA LYS A 63 -40.73 -27.66 -10.94
C LYS A 63 -40.29 -26.24 -11.28
N THR A 64 -39.91 -25.43 -10.30
CA THR A 64 -39.47 -24.04 -10.48
C THR A 64 -37.96 -23.89 -10.53
N LEU A 65 -37.19 -24.97 -10.35
CA LEU A 65 -35.72 -24.95 -10.28
C LEU A 65 -35.06 -24.26 -11.48
N ALA A 66 -35.60 -24.44 -12.69
CA ALA A 66 -35.08 -23.79 -13.89
C ALA A 66 -35.24 -22.26 -13.86
N ASN A 67 -36.34 -21.76 -13.28
CA ASN A 67 -36.58 -20.34 -13.09
C ASN A 67 -35.69 -19.78 -11.98
N GLN A 68 -35.58 -20.48 -10.85
CA GLN A 68 -34.68 -20.10 -9.75
C GLN A 68 -33.23 -19.98 -10.23
N LEU A 69 -32.75 -20.91 -11.06
CA LEU A 69 -31.42 -20.83 -11.67
C LEU A 69 -31.26 -19.58 -12.54
N GLN A 70 -32.27 -19.22 -13.32
CA GLN A 70 -32.21 -18.02 -14.17
C GLN A 70 -32.27 -16.74 -13.33
N GLU A 71 -33.08 -16.72 -12.28
CA GLU A 71 -33.18 -15.64 -11.31
C GLU A 71 -31.84 -15.43 -10.59
N ASP A 72 -31.15 -16.51 -10.18
CA ASP A 72 -29.84 -16.44 -9.54
C ASP A 72 -28.73 -15.90 -10.47
N ILE A 73 -28.74 -16.31 -11.75
CA ILE A 73 -27.84 -15.73 -12.78
C ILE A 73 -28.08 -14.22 -12.95
N ASN A 74 -29.35 -13.82 -13.00
CA ASN A 74 -29.73 -12.42 -13.13
C ASN A 74 -29.36 -11.63 -11.86
N LEU A 75 -29.54 -12.22 -10.68
CA LEU A 75 -29.14 -11.65 -9.40
C LEU A 75 -27.62 -11.44 -9.34
N GLY A 76 -26.82 -12.41 -9.80
CA GLY A 76 -25.37 -12.26 -9.92
C GLY A 76 -24.97 -11.08 -10.81
N THR A 77 -25.68 -10.89 -11.93
CA THR A 77 -25.47 -9.72 -12.81
C THR A 77 -25.86 -8.41 -12.12
N ALA A 78 -27.01 -8.38 -11.43
CA ALA A 78 -27.48 -7.21 -10.70
C ALA A 78 -26.51 -6.81 -9.57
N ASN A 79 -26.00 -7.79 -8.81
CA ASN A 79 -25.02 -7.58 -7.75
C ASN A 79 -23.69 -7.04 -8.30
N LEU A 80 -23.21 -7.57 -9.43
CA LEU A 80 -22.00 -7.07 -10.08
C LEU A 80 -22.17 -5.63 -10.57
N ILE A 81 -23.33 -5.31 -11.15
CA ILE A 81 -23.67 -3.94 -11.56
C ILE A 81 -23.71 -3.02 -10.34
N ALA A 82 -24.34 -3.44 -9.24
CA ALA A 82 -24.42 -2.65 -8.02
C ALA A 82 -23.03 -2.33 -7.43
N LEU A 83 -22.15 -3.33 -7.31
CA LEU A 83 -20.77 -3.14 -6.84
C LEU A 83 -20.00 -2.15 -7.72
N ASN A 84 -20.12 -2.29 -9.04
CA ASN A 84 -19.39 -1.44 -9.97
C ASN A 84 -19.98 -0.03 -10.07
N ALA A 85 -21.31 0.10 -9.98
CA ALA A 85 -22.00 1.37 -9.97
C ALA A 85 -21.67 2.19 -8.71
N ALA A 86 -21.48 1.53 -7.57
CA ALA A 86 -21.06 2.16 -6.32
C ALA A 86 -19.69 2.85 -6.42
N ALA A 87 -18.85 2.46 -7.39
CA ALA A 87 -17.57 3.09 -7.71
C ALA A 87 -17.60 3.88 -9.03
N ASP A 88 -18.76 4.44 -9.40
CA ASP A 88 -18.98 5.24 -10.62
C ASP A 88 -18.67 4.50 -11.93
N GLY A 89 -18.87 3.18 -11.96
CA GLY A 89 -18.58 2.32 -13.13
C GLY A 89 -19.58 2.42 -14.28
N LEU A 90 -20.70 3.13 -14.12
CA LEU A 90 -21.75 3.25 -15.14
C LEU A 90 -21.63 4.57 -15.91
N GLN A 91 -21.44 4.48 -17.22
CA GLN A 91 -21.50 5.60 -18.15
C GLN A 91 -22.39 5.25 -19.34
N PHE A 92 -23.04 6.27 -19.91
CA PHE A 92 -23.84 6.12 -21.11
C PHE A 92 -23.51 7.25 -22.06
N THR A 93 -22.68 6.96 -23.05
CA THR A 93 -22.24 7.91 -24.07
C THR A 93 -22.62 7.42 -25.46
N ALA A 94 -22.33 8.22 -26.48
CA ALA A 94 -22.49 7.78 -27.86
C ALA A 94 -21.49 6.66 -28.27
N ASP A 95 -20.43 6.40 -27.49
CA ASP A 95 -19.43 5.37 -27.77
C ASP A 95 -19.48 4.23 -26.74
N LYS A 96 -20.29 3.21 -27.02
CA LYS A 96 -20.44 2.00 -26.20
C LYS A 96 -19.10 1.33 -25.85
N ARG A 97 -18.05 1.48 -26.68
CA ARG A 97 -16.73 0.90 -26.38
C ARG A 97 -16.05 1.61 -25.22
N LYS A 98 -16.22 2.92 -25.10
CA LYS A 98 -15.73 3.70 -23.95
C LYS A 98 -16.48 3.33 -22.69
N ASP A 99 -17.81 3.27 -22.77
CA ASP A 99 -18.66 2.90 -21.63
C ASP A 99 -18.31 1.50 -21.10
N THR A 100 -18.18 0.53 -22.01
CA THR A 100 -17.79 -0.85 -21.66
C THR A 100 -16.37 -0.90 -21.08
N ARG A 101 -15.44 -0.11 -21.64
CA ARG A 101 -14.07 -0.07 -21.12
C ARG A 101 -14.02 0.57 -19.73
N HIS A 102 -14.75 1.66 -19.51
CA HIS A 102 -14.88 2.31 -18.20
C HIS A 102 -15.44 1.34 -17.17
N PHE A 103 -16.54 0.65 -17.48
CA PHE A 103 -17.11 -0.40 -16.63
C PHE A 103 -16.06 -1.45 -16.26
N SER A 104 -15.32 -1.99 -17.23
CA SER A 104 -14.27 -2.98 -16.95
C SER A 104 -13.09 -2.43 -16.16
N ASN A 105 -12.69 -1.17 -16.40
CA ASN A 105 -11.61 -0.51 -15.67
C ASN A 105 -11.95 -0.39 -14.19
N VAL A 106 -13.17 0.12 -13.88
CA VAL A 106 -13.65 0.24 -12.49
C VAL A 106 -13.77 -1.14 -11.86
N LEU A 107 -14.32 -2.12 -12.58
CA LEU A 107 -14.48 -3.47 -12.07
C LEU A 107 -13.14 -4.09 -11.65
N PHE A 108 -12.12 -4.02 -12.51
CA PHE A 108 -10.81 -4.54 -12.16
C PHE A 108 -10.09 -3.73 -11.07
N ASN A 109 -10.41 -2.43 -10.94
CA ASN A 109 -9.92 -1.61 -9.82
C ASN A 109 -10.49 -2.11 -8.50
N ILE A 110 -11.82 -2.27 -8.40
CA ILE A 110 -12.47 -2.72 -7.15
C ILE A 110 -12.23 -4.19 -6.84
N MET A 111 -12.00 -5.04 -7.85
CA MET A 111 -11.58 -6.43 -7.61
C MET A 111 -10.18 -6.50 -6.97
N ARG A 112 -9.27 -5.57 -7.29
CA ARG A 112 -7.89 -5.61 -6.79
C ARG A 112 -7.71 -4.80 -5.51
N GLY A 113 -8.37 -3.65 -5.39
CA GLY A 113 -8.28 -2.75 -4.23
C GLY A 113 -9.44 -2.85 -3.23
N GLY A 114 -10.54 -3.49 -3.62
CA GLY A 114 -11.79 -3.55 -2.84
C GLY A 114 -12.77 -2.43 -3.18
N ILE A 115 -13.98 -2.55 -2.62
CA ILE A 115 -15.05 -1.55 -2.63
C ILE A 115 -15.65 -1.45 -1.23
N PHE A 116 -16.08 -0.27 -0.82
CA PHE A 116 -16.73 -0.08 0.48
C PHE A 116 -18.07 -0.81 0.54
N ASP A 117 -18.39 -1.36 1.71
CA ASP A 117 -19.54 -2.25 1.93
C ASP A 117 -20.87 -1.60 1.55
N ASP A 118 -21.20 -0.50 2.21
CA ASP A 118 -22.41 0.29 2.02
C ASP A 118 -22.13 1.77 2.31
N ASN A 119 -21.85 2.55 1.27
CA ASN A 119 -21.58 3.99 1.39
C ASN A 119 -20.52 4.28 2.48
N TYR A 120 -20.89 5.10 3.46
CA TYR A 120 -20.06 5.41 4.63
C TYR A 120 -20.56 4.72 5.90
N GLN A 121 -21.36 3.66 5.79
CA GLN A 121 -21.88 2.91 6.93
C GLN A 121 -20.83 1.93 7.46
N ILE A 122 -20.80 1.82 8.78
CA ILE A 122 -19.92 0.92 9.52
C ILE A 122 -20.78 0.00 10.37
N SER A 123 -20.66 -1.31 10.12
CA SER A 123 -21.29 -2.33 10.96
C SER A 123 -20.49 -2.54 12.23
N LYS A 124 -21.13 -2.37 13.39
CA LYS A 124 -20.56 -2.69 14.71
C LYS A 124 -20.09 -4.15 14.80
N LYS A 125 -20.80 -5.06 14.12
CA LYS A 125 -20.49 -6.50 14.11
C LYS A 125 -19.11 -6.80 13.54
N ASP A 126 -18.61 -5.98 12.63
CA ASP A 126 -17.27 -6.13 12.03
C ASP A 126 -16.25 -5.19 12.68
N PHE A 127 -16.66 -3.96 12.99
CA PHE A 127 -15.79 -2.94 13.58
C PHE A 127 -15.27 -3.32 14.98
N VAL A 128 -16.13 -3.84 15.86
CA VAL A 128 -15.71 -4.17 17.23
C VAL A 128 -14.70 -5.33 17.27
N PRO A 129 -14.90 -6.45 16.53
CA PRO A 129 -13.86 -7.47 16.39
C PRO A 129 -12.54 -6.94 15.79
N TYR A 130 -12.60 -6.00 14.84
CA TYR A 130 -11.41 -5.34 14.30
C TYR A 130 -10.63 -4.61 15.41
N VAL A 131 -11.29 -3.76 16.23
CA VAL A 131 -10.62 -3.05 17.34
C VAL A 131 -10.02 -4.04 18.34
N LYS A 132 -10.76 -5.11 18.68
CA LYS A 132 -10.28 -6.15 19.60
C LYS A 132 -9.03 -6.87 19.08
N LYS A 133 -8.98 -7.18 17.79
CA LYS A 133 -7.83 -7.85 17.15
C LYS A 133 -6.65 -6.90 16.96
N ALA A 134 -6.92 -5.62 16.73
CA ALA A 134 -5.90 -4.59 16.61
C ALA A 134 -5.21 -4.35 17.95
N ASN A 135 -5.97 -4.07 19.01
CA ASN A 135 -5.42 -3.77 20.33
C ASN A 135 -6.38 -4.17 21.46
N LEU A 136 -6.06 -5.24 22.18
CA LEU A 136 -6.87 -5.78 23.26
C LEU A 136 -7.03 -4.78 24.42
N MET A 137 -5.97 -4.05 24.77
CA MET A 137 -6.00 -3.06 25.86
C MET A 137 -6.89 -1.87 25.52
N VAL A 138 -6.83 -1.37 24.28
CA VAL A 138 -7.71 -0.30 23.79
C VAL A 138 -9.17 -0.76 23.78
N PHE A 139 -9.41 -1.99 23.32
CA PHE A 139 -10.74 -2.60 23.33
C PHE A 139 -11.32 -2.69 24.76
N GLU A 140 -10.54 -3.17 25.72
CA GLU A 140 -10.97 -3.29 27.12
C GLU A 140 -11.22 -1.92 27.76
N LYS A 141 -10.29 -0.98 27.60
CA LYS A 141 -10.38 0.40 28.11
C LYS A 141 -11.60 1.14 27.57
N ASN A 142 -11.94 0.93 26.30
CA ASN A 142 -13.04 1.62 25.63
C ASN A 142 -14.30 0.74 25.46
N SER A 143 -14.39 -0.38 26.19
CA SER A 143 -15.48 -1.36 26.07
C SER A 143 -16.86 -0.75 26.29
N SER A 144 -17.00 0.18 27.25
CA SER A 144 -18.27 0.91 27.47
C SER A 144 -18.71 1.65 26.21
N PHE A 145 -17.81 2.44 25.59
CA PHE A 145 -18.10 3.15 24.36
C PHE A 145 -18.47 2.19 23.22
N LEU A 146 -17.64 1.17 22.99
CA LEU A 146 -17.85 0.19 21.91
C LEU A 146 -19.18 -0.57 22.06
N ASN A 147 -19.59 -0.88 23.29
CA ASN A 147 -20.86 -1.55 23.57
C ASN A 147 -22.08 -0.66 23.32
N HIS A 148 -21.97 0.66 23.50
CA HIS A 148 -23.05 1.62 23.27
C HIS A 148 -23.18 2.10 21.82
N LEU A 149 -22.24 1.74 20.94
CA LEU A 149 -22.38 2.02 19.50
C LEU A 149 -23.66 1.37 18.95
N PRO A 150 -24.41 2.03 18.05
CA PRO A 150 -25.53 1.41 17.35
C PRO A 150 -25.02 0.29 16.42
N ASP A 151 -25.92 -0.58 15.97
CA ASP A 151 -25.55 -1.72 15.10
C ASP A 151 -24.92 -1.27 13.77
N ASN A 152 -25.39 -0.14 13.24
CA ASN A 152 -24.79 0.57 12.12
C ASN A 152 -24.60 2.04 12.49
N ILE A 153 -23.44 2.59 12.18
CA ILE A 153 -23.08 3.99 12.41
C ILE A 153 -22.43 4.56 11.15
N SER A 154 -22.69 5.81 10.79
CA SER A 154 -21.93 6.43 9.70
C SER A 154 -20.49 6.75 10.13
N TYR A 155 -19.55 6.77 9.19
CA TYR A 155 -18.16 7.14 9.45
C TYR A 155 -18.05 8.52 10.14
N SER A 156 -18.82 9.51 9.69
CA SER A 156 -18.83 10.84 10.31
C SER A 156 -19.31 10.80 11.77
N GLU A 157 -20.38 10.07 12.07
CA GLU A 157 -20.89 9.93 13.45
C GLU A 157 -19.89 9.18 14.34
N LEU A 158 -19.21 8.16 13.82
CA LEU A 158 -18.15 7.46 14.54
C LEU A 158 -17.01 8.43 14.90
N GLN A 159 -16.55 9.23 13.94
CA GLN A 159 -15.50 10.23 14.13
C GLN A 159 -15.88 11.33 15.14
N GLN A 160 -17.14 11.77 15.15
CA GLN A 160 -17.64 12.72 16.15
C GLN A 160 -17.72 12.09 17.55
N SER A 161 -18.09 10.81 17.63
CA SER A 161 -18.28 10.11 18.90
C SER A 161 -16.97 9.78 19.62
N ILE A 162 -15.85 9.69 18.90
CA ILE A 162 -14.52 9.43 19.49
C ILE A 162 -13.78 10.69 19.95
N ALA A 163 -14.12 11.86 19.39
CA ALA A 163 -13.46 13.13 19.73
C ALA A 163 -13.37 13.43 21.24
N PRO A 164 -14.38 13.15 22.08
CA PRO A 164 -14.30 13.42 23.53
C PRO A 164 -13.56 12.35 24.34
N LEU A 165 -13.17 11.22 23.76
CA LEU A 165 -12.58 10.09 24.50
C LEU A 165 -11.08 10.28 24.79
N HIS A 166 -10.41 11.21 24.10
CA HIS A 166 -8.99 11.55 24.27
C HIS A 166 -8.05 10.32 24.27
N ASP A 167 -8.36 9.32 23.44
CA ASP A 167 -7.56 8.10 23.26
C ASP A 167 -6.97 8.09 21.84
N ALA A 168 -5.66 8.31 21.73
CA ALA A 168 -4.97 8.43 20.44
C ALA A 168 -4.97 7.09 19.66
N ASP A 169 -4.87 5.97 20.36
CA ASP A 169 -4.87 4.64 19.73
C ASP A 169 -6.27 4.29 19.21
N LEU A 170 -7.32 4.53 20.01
CA LEU A 170 -8.69 4.37 19.52
C LEU A 170 -8.95 5.30 18.33
N THR A 171 -8.52 6.56 18.40
CA THR A 171 -8.70 7.53 17.31
C THR A 171 -8.05 7.06 16.02
N ARG A 172 -6.82 6.56 16.11
CA ARG A 172 -6.10 5.97 14.98
C ARG A 172 -6.85 4.77 14.41
N LEU A 173 -7.25 3.80 15.23
CA LEU A 173 -7.95 2.59 14.79
C LEU A 173 -9.31 2.90 14.14
N CYS A 174 -10.08 3.84 14.70
CA CYS A 174 -11.33 4.30 14.08
C CYS A 174 -11.09 5.00 12.73
N THR A 175 -9.99 5.75 12.61
CA THR A 175 -9.65 6.45 11.36
C THR A 175 -9.17 5.49 10.29
N GLU A 176 -8.32 4.52 10.64
CA GLU A 176 -7.76 3.50 9.73
C GLU A 176 -8.75 2.42 9.29
N TYR A 177 -9.89 2.30 9.97
CA TYR A 177 -10.88 1.30 9.63
C TYR A 177 -11.53 1.61 8.27
N LEU A 178 -11.30 0.72 7.31
CA LEU A 178 -11.85 0.78 5.95
C LEU A 178 -12.71 -0.47 5.72
N PRO A 179 -14.06 -0.35 5.70
CA PRO A 179 -14.98 -1.49 5.54
C PRO A 179 -15.02 -1.97 4.07
N LEU A 180 -13.87 -2.39 3.55
CA LEU A 180 -13.71 -2.86 2.18
C LEU A 180 -14.08 -4.34 2.06
N THR A 181 -14.62 -4.70 0.91
CA THR A 181 -14.91 -6.07 0.50
C THR A 181 -14.50 -6.28 -0.96
N PHE A 182 -14.77 -7.47 -1.53
CA PHE A 182 -14.57 -7.82 -2.94
C PHE A 182 -13.11 -7.84 -3.44
N SER A 183 -12.16 -7.36 -2.63
CA SER A 183 -10.74 -7.38 -2.98
C SER A 183 -10.17 -8.80 -3.02
N ARG A 184 -9.20 -9.01 -3.93
CA ARG A 184 -8.44 -10.26 -4.04
C ARG A 184 -7.06 -10.02 -4.66
N ARG A 185 -6.11 -10.88 -4.32
CA ARG A 185 -4.83 -10.96 -5.03
C ARG A 185 -5.05 -11.25 -6.52
N HIS A 186 -4.30 -10.58 -7.37
CA HIS A 186 -4.39 -10.69 -8.83
C HIS A 186 -3.54 -11.85 -9.38
N GLY A 187 -3.69 -13.03 -8.77
CA GLY A 187 -3.16 -14.29 -9.29
C GLY A 187 -4.11 -14.91 -10.30
N ASP A 188 -3.55 -15.52 -11.34
CA ASP A 188 -4.26 -16.23 -12.40
C ASP A 188 -3.27 -17.11 -13.20
N PRO A 189 -3.71 -17.98 -14.13
CA PRO A 189 -2.79 -18.83 -14.90
C PRO A 189 -1.71 -18.09 -15.70
N SER A 190 -1.91 -16.81 -16.06
CA SER A 190 -0.90 -15.97 -16.68
C SER A 190 0.06 -15.30 -15.68
N ARG A 191 -0.28 -15.33 -14.39
CA ARG A 191 0.51 -14.85 -13.25
C ARG A 191 0.63 -15.93 -12.16
N PRO A 192 1.15 -17.13 -12.48
CA PRO A 192 1.13 -18.28 -11.58
C PRO A 192 1.99 -18.10 -10.32
N TRP A 193 2.92 -17.14 -10.32
CA TRP A 193 3.71 -16.75 -9.15
C TRP A 193 2.90 -15.99 -8.08
N ASN A 194 1.71 -15.49 -8.43
CA ASN A 194 0.79 -14.85 -7.48
C ASN A 194 -0.28 -15.87 -7.06
N LYS A 195 -0.23 -16.35 -5.81
CA LYS A 195 -1.36 -17.09 -5.23
C LYS A 195 -2.55 -16.15 -5.01
N PHE A 196 -3.76 -16.59 -5.38
CA PHE A 196 -5.00 -15.86 -5.14
C PHE A 196 -6.02 -16.68 -4.35
N SER A 197 -6.91 -15.98 -3.65
CA SER A 197 -8.12 -16.52 -3.02
C SER A 197 -9.21 -15.45 -3.09
N ILE A 198 -10.48 -15.85 -3.24
CA ILE A 198 -11.63 -14.94 -3.26
C ILE A 198 -12.40 -15.11 -1.95
N ASN A 199 -11.99 -14.38 -0.92
CA ASN A 199 -12.56 -14.55 0.42
C ASN A 199 -13.61 -13.46 0.67
N THR A 200 -14.72 -13.50 -0.08
CA THR A 200 -15.78 -12.48 0.00
C THR A 200 -16.98 -12.92 0.82
N LEU A 201 -17.13 -14.22 1.04
CA LEU A 201 -18.19 -14.83 1.83
C LEU A 201 -17.57 -15.84 2.81
N SER A 202 -18.15 -15.93 4.01
CA SER A 202 -17.81 -16.92 5.02
C SER A 202 -18.19 -18.32 4.55
N GLU A 203 -17.26 -19.26 4.62
CA GLU A 203 -17.52 -20.67 4.29
C GLU A 203 -18.43 -21.36 5.33
N VAL A 204 -18.63 -20.74 6.50
CA VAL A 204 -19.42 -21.29 7.60
C VAL A 204 -20.91 -20.97 7.44
N ASP A 205 -21.24 -19.73 7.11
CA ASP A 205 -22.62 -19.22 7.13
C ASP A 205 -23.01 -18.39 5.89
N GLY A 206 -22.09 -18.21 4.93
CA GLY A 206 -22.34 -17.44 3.71
C GLY A 206 -22.42 -15.92 3.93
N SER A 207 -22.12 -15.42 5.12
CA SER A 207 -22.11 -13.98 5.41
C SER A 207 -21.00 -13.25 4.67
N LYS A 208 -21.20 -11.96 4.39
CA LYS A 208 -20.21 -11.11 3.72
C LYS A 208 -18.96 -10.94 4.58
N ILE A 209 -17.78 -11.10 3.98
CA ILE A 209 -16.50 -10.80 4.61
C ILE A 209 -16.05 -9.39 4.21
N LEU A 210 -15.79 -8.56 5.21
CA LEU A 210 -15.10 -7.28 5.06
C LEU A 210 -13.62 -7.51 5.34
N ASP A 211 -12.82 -7.64 4.28
CA ASP A 211 -11.39 -7.87 4.38
C ASP A 211 -10.68 -7.36 3.12
N TYR A 212 -9.41 -7.02 3.29
CA TYR A 212 -8.53 -6.66 2.19
C TYR A 212 -7.08 -7.02 2.47
N GLN A 213 -6.37 -7.36 1.39
CA GLN A 213 -4.93 -7.49 1.38
C GLN A 213 -4.39 -7.12 0.00
N GLY A 214 -3.27 -6.40 -0.04
CA GLY A 214 -2.65 -6.02 -1.29
C GLY A 214 -1.21 -5.57 -1.12
N ASN A 215 -0.38 -5.88 -2.12
CA ASN A 215 0.96 -5.32 -2.16
C ASN A 215 0.87 -3.80 -2.17
N TRP A 216 1.77 -3.14 -1.44
CA TRP A 216 1.74 -1.73 -1.09
C TRP A 216 1.33 -0.83 -2.26
N ARG A 217 2.13 -0.85 -3.33
CA ARG A 217 1.90 -0.04 -4.51
C ARG A 217 0.56 -0.36 -5.19
N ASP A 218 0.23 -1.63 -5.35
CA ASP A 218 -0.96 -2.03 -6.11
C ASP A 218 -2.24 -1.53 -5.46
N ILE A 219 -2.38 -1.69 -4.14
CA ILE A 219 -3.60 -1.35 -3.41
C ILE A 219 -3.74 0.16 -3.23
N PHE A 220 -2.68 0.89 -2.89
CA PHE A 220 -2.74 2.35 -2.77
C PHE A 220 -2.99 3.04 -4.12
N GLN A 221 -2.49 2.49 -5.23
CA GLN A 221 -2.87 2.94 -6.57
C GLN A 221 -4.37 2.74 -6.87
N ASN A 222 -4.95 1.61 -6.45
CA ASN A 222 -6.39 1.38 -6.65
C ASN A 222 -7.25 2.30 -5.77
N TRP A 223 -6.79 2.54 -4.55
CA TRP A 223 -7.45 3.43 -3.59
C TRP A 223 -7.44 4.89 -4.04
N GLU A 224 -6.44 5.35 -4.78
CA GLU A 224 -6.46 6.69 -5.38
C GLU A 224 -7.71 6.89 -6.25
N SER A 225 -8.02 5.91 -7.11
CA SER A 225 -9.22 5.98 -7.97
C SER A 225 -10.51 5.80 -7.16
N LEU A 226 -10.51 4.89 -6.17
CA LEU A 226 -11.67 4.62 -5.32
C LEU A 226 -12.07 5.84 -4.48
N ALA A 227 -11.10 6.63 -4.02
CA ALA A 227 -11.35 7.83 -3.22
C ALA A 227 -12.22 8.87 -3.95
N TYR A 228 -12.22 8.91 -5.28
CA TYR A 228 -13.12 9.81 -6.01
C TYR A 228 -14.61 9.47 -5.85
N ALA A 229 -14.93 8.18 -5.72
CA ALA A 229 -16.30 7.73 -5.44
C ALA A 229 -16.64 7.84 -3.93
N TYR A 230 -15.63 7.80 -3.06
CA TYR A 230 -15.79 7.89 -1.60
C TYR A 230 -14.81 8.87 -0.93
N PRO A 231 -14.94 10.19 -1.16
CA PRO A 231 -13.95 11.17 -0.70
C PRO A 231 -13.70 11.17 0.81
N ASP A 232 -14.71 10.91 1.64
CA ASP A 232 -14.57 11.03 3.11
C ASP A 232 -13.67 9.94 3.73
N PHE A 233 -13.40 8.85 3.01
CA PHE A 233 -12.46 7.81 3.47
C PHE A 233 -10.98 8.14 3.21
N ILE A 234 -10.67 9.27 2.57
CA ILE A 234 -9.28 9.64 2.27
C ILE A 234 -8.42 9.76 3.53
N ASP A 235 -9.00 10.26 4.63
CA ASP A 235 -8.32 10.34 5.92
C ASP A 235 -7.84 8.97 6.39
N GLY A 236 -8.69 7.95 6.29
CA GLY A 236 -8.34 6.57 6.65
C GLY A 236 -7.28 5.97 5.74
N MET A 237 -7.32 6.25 4.44
CA MET A 237 -6.28 5.81 3.49
C MET A 237 -4.92 6.46 3.79
N ILE A 238 -4.90 7.75 4.13
CA ILE A 238 -3.68 8.47 4.52
C ILE A 238 -3.10 7.94 5.83
N HIS A 239 -3.96 7.74 6.85
CA HIS A 239 -3.51 7.19 8.14
C HIS A 239 -2.97 5.78 7.95
N LYS A 240 -3.66 4.93 7.19
CA LYS A 240 -3.20 3.57 6.89
C LYS A 240 -1.83 3.57 6.20
N PHE A 241 -1.61 4.49 5.25
CA PHE A 241 -0.32 4.66 4.58
C PHE A 241 0.78 5.11 5.56
N LEU A 242 0.53 6.20 6.29
CA LEU A 242 1.54 6.81 7.16
C LEU A 242 1.88 5.91 8.35
N ASN A 243 0.89 5.30 8.99
CA ASN A 243 1.08 4.47 10.18
C ASN A 243 1.69 3.10 9.86
N ALA A 244 1.52 2.62 8.63
CA ALA A 244 2.26 1.46 8.14
C ALA A 244 3.67 1.81 7.60
N SER A 245 4.06 3.08 7.59
CA SER A 245 5.42 3.49 7.19
C SER A 245 6.39 3.46 8.38
N THR A 246 7.62 3.02 8.14
CA THR A 246 8.69 2.85 9.13
C THR A 246 9.35 4.19 9.49
N PHE A 247 10.06 4.22 10.61
CA PHE A 247 10.74 5.44 11.10
C PHE A 247 11.91 5.89 10.21
N ASP A 248 12.55 4.93 9.52
CA ASP A 248 13.60 5.16 8.54
C ASP A 248 13.07 5.49 7.13
N GLY A 249 11.76 5.76 7.00
CA GLY A 249 11.15 6.38 5.82
C GLY A 249 10.79 5.41 4.68
N TYR A 250 10.50 4.15 5.03
CA TYR A 250 10.07 3.10 4.10
C TYR A 250 8.78 2.43 4.58
N ASN A 251 8.49 1.22 4.10
CA ASN A 251 7.26 0.50 4.42
C ASN A 251 7.40 -1.01 4.15
N PRO A 252 6.58 -1.85 4.81
CA PRO A 252 6.44 -3.25 4.45
C PRO A 252 5.86 -3.44 3.04
N TYR A 253 6.00 -4.64 2.47
CA TYR A 253 5.57 -4.90 1.09
C TYR A 253 4.05 -5.05 0.94
N ARG A 254 3.29 -5.32 2.02
CA ARG A 254 1.86 -5.56 1.98
C ARG A 254 1.12 -4.89 3.14
N VAL A 255 -0.07 -4.37 2.85
CA VAL A 255 -1.05 -3.95 3.86
C VAL A 255 -2.27 -4.88 3.85
N THR A 256 -2.88 -5.04 5.02
CA THR A 256 -4.09 -5.82 5.25
C THR A 256 -5.06 -5.06 6.13
N LYS A 257 -6.31 -5.52 6.26
CA LYS A 257 -7.25 -4.96 7.24
C LYS A 257 -6.65 -4.92 8.64
N ASP A 258 -6.01 -6.03 9.04
CA ASP A 258 -5.41 -6.18 10.36
C ASP A 258 -4.13 -5.37 10.57
N GLY A 259 -3.48 -4.87 9.52
CA GLY A 259 -2.19 -4.19 9.64
C GLY A 259 -1.37 -4.30 8.38
N PHE A 260 -0.24 -4.99 8.47
CA PHE A 260 0.71 -5.18 7.37
C PHE A 260 1.54 -6.45 7.55
N ASP A 261 2.12 -6.93 6.44
CA ASP A 261 3.07 -8.05 6.41
C ASP A 261 4.39 -7.58 5.79
N TRP A 262 5.53 -8.00 6.35
CA TRP A 262 6.85 -7.83 5.74
C TRP A 262 7.33 -9.14 5.11
N GLU A 263 8.29 -9.06 4.17
CA GLU A 263 8.94 -10.25 3.61
C GLU A 263 9.92 -10.84 4.63
N THR A 264 10.08 -12.16 4.64
CA THR A 264 11.03 -12.88 5.49
C THR A 264 12.12 -13.52 4.63
N ILE A 265 13.27 -13.85 5.24
CA ILE A 265 14.33 -14.60 4.57
C ILE A 265 14.05 -16.10 4.61
N GLU A 266 14.54 -16.83 3.61
CA GLU A 266 14.60 -18.30 3.62
C GLU A 266 15.96 -18.72 4.18
N PRO A 267 16.05 -19.34 5.37
CA PRO A 267 17.33 -19.56 6.07
C PRO A 267 18.40 -20.29 5.26
N ASP A 268 17.99 -21.21 4.38
CA ASP A 268 18.89 -22.05 3.58
C ASP A 268 19.15 -21.50 2.17
N ASN A 269 18.65 -20.31 1.84
CA ASN A 269 18.78 -19.69 0.52
C ASN A 269 19.62 -18.41 0.60
N PRO A 270 20.91 -18.44 0.25
CA PRO A 270 21.79 -17.27 0.34
C PRO A 270 21.40 -16.13 -0.62
N TRP A 271 20.47 -16.37 -1.55
CA TRP A 271 19.94 -15.37 -2.47
C TRP A 271 18.58 -14.81 -2.04
N ALA A 272 18.02 -15.29 -0.93
CA ALA A 272 16.79 -14.76 -0.34
C ALA A 272 17.10 -13.59 0.61
N TYR A 273 17.09 -12.38 0.06
CA TYR A 273 17.22 -11.14 0.84
C TYR A 273 15.93 -10.33 0.79
N ILE A 274 15.72 -9.49 1.80
CA ILE A 274 14.59 -8.56 1.92
C ILE A 274 14.96 -7.15 1.43
N GLY A 275 14.04 -6.20 1.48
CA GLY A 275 14.39 -4.80 1.27
C GLY A 275 13.19 -3.88 1.11
N TYR A 276 13.46 -2.65 0.67
CA TYR A 276 12.45 -1.61 0.49
C TYR A 276 12.48 -1.07 -0.94
N TRP A 277 11.33 -1.01 -1.60
CA TRP A 277 11.23 -0.44 -2.94
C TRP A 277 11.30 1.09 -2.90
N GLY A 278 12.14 1.67 -3.75
CA GLY A 278 12.44 3.11 -3.71
C GLY A 278 11.26 4.02 -4.04
N ASP A 279 10.29 3.56 -4.84
CA ASP A 279 9.15 4.36 -5.31
C ASP A 279 7.95 4.33 -4.36
N HIS A 280 7.89 3.39 -3.42
CA HIS A 280 6.70 3.08 -2.61
C HIS A 280 6.16 4.24 -1.75
N GLN A 281 6.97 5.28 -1.50
CA GLN A 281 6.62 6.34 -0.56
C GLN A 281 6.05 7.58 -1.26
N ILE A 282 6.91 8.33 -1.93
CA ILE A 282 6.66 9.73 -2.28
C ILE A 282 5.43 9.92 -3.16
N ILE A 283 5.37 9.28 -4.34
CA ILE A 283 4.33 9.57 -5.31
C ILE A 283 2.97 9.07 -4.83
N TYR A 284 2.88 7.86 -4.27
CA TYR A 284 1.61 7.27 -3.85
C TYR A 284 1.00 8.02 -2.66
N LEU A 285 1.82 8.44 -1.69
CA LEU A 285 1.38 9.33 -0.61
C LEU A 285 0.90 10.67 -1.17
N LEU A 286 1.68 11.29 -2.06
CA LEU A 286 1.35 12.60 -2.62
C LEU A 286 -0.03 12.63 -3.26
N LYS A 287 -0.42 11.56 -3.97
CA LYS A 287 -1.74 11.51 -4.63
C LYS A 287 -2.89 11.60 -3.62
N PHE A 288 -2.73 11.01 -2.44
CA PHE A 288 -3.71 11.18 -1.36
C PHE A 288 -3.67 12.56 -0.74
N LEU A 289 -2.47 13.11 -0.51
CA LEU A 289 -2.31 14.45 0.07
C LEU A 289 -2.89 15.54 -0.84
N GLU A 290 -2.66 15.45 -2.14
CA GLU A 290 -3.27 16.34 -3.14
C GLU A 290 -4.79 16.18 -3.19
N PHE A 291 -5.29 14.94 -3.07
CA PHE A 291 -6.71 14.67 -3.03
C PHE A 291 -7.37 15.33 -1.81
N ILE A 292 -6.90 15.03 -0.60
CA ILE A 292 -7.51 15.57 0.62
C ILE A 292 -7.43 17.10 0.67
N GLU A 293 -6.33 17.72 0.24
CA GLU A 293 -6.21 19.18 0.23
C GLU A 293 -7.13 19.83 -0.82
N LYS A 294 -7.50 19.12 -1.89
CA LYS A 294 -8.48 19.59 -2.88
C LYS A 294 -9.92 19.50 -2.36
N TYR A 295 -10.25 18.43 -1.64
CA TYR A 295 -11.62 18.16 -1.17
C TYR A 295 -11.91 18.80 0.20
N ASN A 296 -10.91 18.86 1.07
CA ASN A 296 -11.01 19.41 2.43
C ASN A 296 -9.76 20.26 2.77
N PRO A 297 -9.64 21.47 2.18
CA PRO A 297 -8.48 22.34 2.40
C PRO A 297 -8.24 22.65 3.89
N GLY A 298 -7.00 22.54 4.34
CA GLY A 298 -6.64 22.79 5.74
C GLY A 298 -6.81 21.59 6.68
N LYS A 299 -7.41 20.49 6.20
CA LYS A 299 -7.52 19.24 6.98
C LYS A 299 -6.15 18.68 7.35
N LEU A 300 -5.18 18.72 6.44
CA LEU A 300 -3.80 18.30 6.72
C LEU A 300 -3.13 19.19 7.80
N ASN A 301 -3.36 20.51 7.76
CA ASN A 301 -2.85 21.42 8.80
C ASN A 301 -3.40 21.05 10.18
N SER A 302 -4.63 20.54 10.28
CA SER A 302 -5.21 20.09 11.54
C SER A 302 -4.49 18.91 12.19
N TYR A 303 -3.61 18.22 11.43
CA TYR A 303 -2.79 17.10 11.91
C TYR A 303 -1.35 17.49 12.28
N PHE A 304 -0.95 18.76 12.07
CA PHE A 304 0.44 19.19 12.29
C PHE A 304 0.90 19.03 13.74
N ASP A 305 0.01 19.27 14.70
CA ASP A 305 0.31 19.15 16.13
C ASP A 305 -0.41 17.96 16.80
N LYS A 306 -1.13 17.14 16.02
CA LYS A 306 -1.85 15.97 16.55
C LYS A 306 -0.96 14.74 16.54
N GLU A 307 -0.59 14.26 17.72
CA GLU A 307 0.16 13.03 17.90
C GLU A 307 -0.73 11.78 17.78
N CYS A 308 -1.23 11.53 16.57
CA CYS A 308 -2.09 10.38 16.26
C CYS A 308 -1.49 9.41 15.24
N PHE A 309 -0.26 9.65 14.81
CA PHE A 309 0.46 8.75 13.91
C PHE A 309 1.46 7.89 14.68
N VAL A 310 1.82 6.75 14.09
CA VAL A 310 2.72 5.75 14.68
C VAL A 310 3.72 5.27 13.63
N TYR A 311 4.72 4.50 14.04
CA TYR A 311 5.67 3.86 13.11
C TYR A 311 5.49 2.34 13.09
N ALA A 312 5.47 1.78 11.89
CA ALA A 312 5.56 0.34 11.70
C ALA A 312 6.93 -0.19 12.16
N ALA A 313 6.93 -1.23 12.98
CA ALA A 313 8.13 -1.99 13.33
C ALA A 313 8.33 -3.11 12.30
N VAL A 314 9.22 -2.87 11.33
CA VAL A 314 9.64 -3.87 10.35
C VAL A 314 11.07 -4.26 10.71
N PRO A 315 11.38 -5.56 10.94
CA PRO A 315 12.65 -6.00 11.53
C PRO A 315 13.82 -6.00 10.54
N TYR A 316 13.97 -4.90 9.80
CA TYR A 316 15.02 -4.69 8.80
C TYR A 316 16.00 -3.66 9.34
N ILE A 317 17.30 -3.96 9.25
CA ILE A 317 18.37 -3.08 9.73
C ILE A 317 19.14 -2.59 8.50
N ILE A 318 19.02 -1.29 8.19
CA ILE A 318 19.80 -0.68 7.11
C ILE A 318 21.22 -0.41 7.63
N LYS A 319 22.22 -1.04 7.01
CA LYS A 319 23.63 -1.04 7.43
C LYS A 319 24.23 0.36 7.57
N PRO A 320 25.36 0.52 8.28
CA PRO A 320 26.10 1.78 8.33
C PRO A 320 26.43 2.34 6.95
N TYR A 321 26.40 3.66 6.79
CA TYR A 321 26.67 4.32 5.50
C TYR A 321 28.00 3.88 4.84
N PRO A 322 29.14 3.78 5.56
CA PRO A 322 30.39 3.31 4.95
C PRO A 322 30.30 1.90 4.34
N GLU A 323 29.48 1.02 4.92
CA GLU A 323 29.26 -0.34 4.39
C GLU A 323 28.39 -0.32 3.14
N ILE A 324 27.36 0.52 3.11
CA ILE A 324 26.54 0.74 1.91
C ILE A 324 27.39 1.31 0.77
N VAL A 325 28.27 2.26 1.03
CA VAL A 325 29.21 2.80 0.02
C VAL A 325 30.16 1.72 -0.49
N LYS A 326 30.65 0.86 0.41
CA LYS A 326 31.55 -0.25 0.06
C LYS A 326 30.86 -1.30 -0.82
N ASN A 327 29.61 -1.66 -0.52
CA ASN A 327 28.82 -2.61 -1.31
C ASN A 327 27.33 -2.26 -1.28
N PRO A 328 26.83 -1.46 -2.25
CA PRO A 328 25.44 -0.99 -2.21
C PRO A 328 24.40 -2.04 -2.62
N LYS A 329 24.83 -3.29 -2.85
CA LYS A 329 23.95 -4.44 -3.09
C LYS A 329 23.71 -5.29 -1.84
N ASP A 330 24.46 -5.06 -0.77
CA ASP A 330 24.35 -5.74 0.53
C ASP A 330 24.23 -4.70 1.64
N THR A 331 23.00 -4.29 1.93
CA THR A 331 22.72 -3.03 2.65
C THR A 331 21.64 -3.16 3.71
N ILE A 332 20.88 -4.25 3.74
CA ILE A 332 19.79 -4.45 4.70
C ILE A 332 19.82 -5.87 5.24
N GLU A 333 19.87 -5.98 6.56
CA GLU A 333 19.88 -7.24 7.31
C GLU A 333 18.53 -7.52 7.96
N TYR A 334 18.20 -8.79 8.15
CA TYR A 334 17.01 -9.23 8.88
C TYR A 334 17.34 -9.42 10.37
N ASN A 335 16.65 -8.71 11.26
CA ASN A 335 16.86 -8.82 12.69
C ASN A 335 15.87 -9.78 13.34
N HIS A 336 16.27 -11.05 13.48
CA HIS A 336 15.45 -12.10 14.09
C HIS A 336 15.08 -11.84 15.55
N LYS A 337 15.95 -11.17 16.33
CA LYS A 337 15.64 -10.83 17.72
C LYS A 337 14.52 -9.82 17.80
N TRP A 338 14.59 -8.79 16.95
CA TRP A 338 13.54 -7.79 16.87
C TRP A 338 12.21 -8.39 16.37
N GLU A 339 12.25 -9.33 15.41
CA GLU A 339 11.07 -10.10 15.01
C GLU A 339 10.46 -10.89 16.19
N GLU A 340 11.26 -11.56 17.01
CA GLU A 340 10.80 -12.31 18.17
C GLU A 340 10.10 -11.41 19.19
N GLU A 341 10.65 -10.22 19.43
CA GLU A 341 10.04 -9.18 20.28
C GLU A 341 8.70 -8.68 19.70
N ILE A 342 8.66 -8.35 18.41
CA ILE A 342 7.42 -7.94 17.72
C ILE A 342 6.36 -9.04 17.82
N ASN A 343 6.73 -10.30 17.59
CA ASN A 343 5.81 -11.43 17.69
C ASN A 343 5.31 -11.66 19.11
N THR A 344 6.14 -11.40 20.13
CA THR A 344 5.76 -11.45 21.54
C THR A 344 4.74 -10.36 21.86
N HIS A 345 5.00 -9.12 21.44
CA HIS A 345 4.05 -8.02 21.58
C HIS A 345 2.74 -8.29 20.82
N LYS A 346 2.81 -8.83 19.60
CA LYS A 346 1.64 -9.16 18.78
C LYS A 346 0.72 -10.19 19.45
N LYS A 347 1.29 -11.18 20.16
CA LYS A 347 0.53 -12.18 20.93
C LYS A 347 -0.21 -11.57 22.13
N ILE A 348 0.37 -10.54 22.75
CA ILE A 348 -0.17 -9.91 23.98
C ILE A 348 -1.18 -8.79 23.63
N ILE A 349 -0.80 -7.91 22.70
CA ILE A 349 -1.52 -6.67 22.38
C ILE A 349 -2.52 -6.90 21.24
N GLY A 350 -2.17 -7.71 20.25
CA GLY A 350 -2.85 -7.74 18.95
C GLY A 350 -1.98 -7.11 17.86
N ALA A 351 -2.57 -6.71 16.74
CA ALA A 351 -1.82 -6.18 15.60
C ALA A 351 -0.97 -4.93 15.92
N ASP A 352 -1.42 -4.07 16.85
CA ASP A 352 -0.66 -2.90 17.33
C ASP A 352 0.66 -3.27 18.02
N GLY A 353 0.86 -4.55 18.39
CA GLY A 353 2.16 -5.06 18.84
C GLY A 353 3.25 -5.02 17.76
N THR A 354 2.90 -4.70 16.51
CA THR A 354 3.82 -4.47 15.38
C THR A 354 4.21 -3.00 15.20
N LEU A 355 3.87 -2.12 16.14
CA LEU A 355 4.24 -0.71 16.12
C LEU A 355 5.46 -0.46 17.01
N LEU A 356 6.25 0.56 16.66
CA LEU A 356 7.37 0.99 17.50
C LEU A 356 6.88 1.49 18.85
N ARG A 357 7.71 1.24 19.87
CA ARG A 357 7.45 1.65 21.25
C ARG A 357 8.56 2.59 21.72
N ASP A 358 8.20 3.46 22.65
CA ASP A 358 9.14 4.38 23.30
C ASP A 358 9.86 3.71 24.49
N SER A 359 10.74 4.47 25.16
CA SER A 359 11.48 4.01 26.34
C SER A 359 10.59 3.60 27.52
N ASN A 360 9.34 4.09 27.58
CA ASN A 360 8.33 3.68 28.56
C ASN A 360 7.55 2.43 28.15
N ASN A 361 7.93 1.81 27.03
CA ASN A 361 7.25 0.67 26.44
C ASN A 361 5.78 0.98 26.10
N THR A 362 5.49 2.19 25.61
CA THR A 362 4.17 2.58 25.07
C THR A 362 4.27 2.74 23.57
N ILE A 363 3.16 2.58 22.84
CA ILE A 363 3.17 2.83 21.38
C ILE A 363 3.61 4.27 21.15
N TYR A 364 4.62 4.47 20.30
CA TYR A 364 5.18 5.80 20.10
C TYR A 364 4.33 6.62 19.13
N HIS A 365 3.71 7.70 19.62
CA HIS A 365 2.90 8.60 18.83
C HIS A 365 3.66 9.84 18.38
N VAL A 366 3.47 10.21 17.12
CA VAL A 366 4.07 11.37 16.46
C VAL A 366 3.02 12.11 15.63
N ASN A 367 3.32 13.34 15.22
CA ASN A 367 2.42 14.15 14.41
C ASN A 367 2.69 14.02 12.91
N PHE A 368 1.85 14.68 12.10
CA PHE A 368 1.97 14.63 10.64
C PHE A 368 3.31 15.18 10.12
N ILE A 369 3.81 16.29 10.68
CA ILE A 369 5.07 16.89 10.25
C ILE A 369 6.22 15.89 10.41
N GLU A 370 6.27 15.19 11.53
CA GLU A 370 7.29 14.18 11.76
C GLU A 370 7.20 13.03 10.76
N LYS A 371 5.98 12.52 10.48
CA LYS A 371 5.78 11.46 9.47
C LYS A 371 6.25 11.88 8.08
N ILE A 372 6.02 13.14 7.70
CA ILE A 372 6.50 13.68 6.43
C ILE A 372 8.03 13.85 6.43
N LEU A 373 8.61 14.32 7.54
CA LEU A 373 10.06 14.44 7.68
C LEU A 373 10.76 13.08 7.62
N ALA A 374 10.24 12.04 8.27
CA ALA A 374 10.82 10.69 8.20
C ALA A 374 11.04 10.22 6.75
N THR A 375 9.99 10.31 5.91
CA THR A 375 10.06 9.85 4.52
C THR A 375 10.86 10.81 3.61
N VAL A 376 10.75 12.13 3.81
CA VAL A 376 11.51 13.12 3.05
C VAL A 376 13.01 13.02 3.37
N LEU A 377 13.39 13.00 4.64
CA LEU A 377 14.78 12.91 5.07
C LEU A 377 15.42 11.58 4.63
N ALA A 378 14.68 10.48 4.61
CA ALA A 378 15.16 9.20 4.06
C ALA A 378 15.48 9.29 2.55
N LYS A 379 14.71 10.07 1.77
CA LYS A 379 15.00 10.30 0.35
C LYS A 379 16.15 11.30 0.17
N ILE A 380 16.14 12.41 0.90
CA ILE A 380 17.19 13.43 0.84
C ILE A 380 18.54 12.87 1.30
N SER A 381 18.58 11.95 2.27
CA SER A 381 19.83 11.30 2.69
C SER A 381 20.47 10.42 1.61
N ASN A 382 19.66 9.97 0.64
CA ASN A 382 20.10 9.22 -0.54
C ASN A 382 20.19 10.09 -1.80
N PHE A 383 20.07 11.41 -1.67
CA PHE A 383 20.17 12.32 -2.80
C PHE A 383 21.64 12.45 -3.26
N ILE A 384 21.87 12.10 -4.52
CA ILE A 384 23.13 12.35 -5.22
C ILE A 384 22.87 13.54 -6.15
N PRO A 385 23.48 14.72 -5.89
CA PRO A 385 23.31 15.90 -6.74
C PRO A 385 23.53 15.56 -8.21
N GLU A 386 22.72 16.09 -9.12
CA GLU A 386 22.69 15.80 -10.56
C GLU A 386 22.48 14.32 -10.95
N GLY A 387 22.37 13.40 -9.99
CA GLY A 387 22.22 11.96 -10.23
C GLY A 387 20.81 11.44 -9.96
N GLY A 388 20.16 11.93 -8.91
CA GLY A 388 18.84 11.48 -8.45
C GLY A 388 18.86 10.89 -7.03
N ILE A 389 17.90 10.03 -6.71
CA ILE A 389 17.85 9.30 -5.43
C ILE A 389 18.49 7.92 -5.59
N TRP A 390 19.47 7.60 -4.75
CA TRP A 390 20.24 6.37 -4.83
C TRP A 390 19.39 5.12 -4.55
N MET A 391 19.49 4.10 -5.41
CA MET A 391 18.76 2.83 -5.28
C MET A 391 19.60 1.79 -4.54
N ASN A 392 19.66 1.87 -3.21
CA ASN A 392 20.55 1.07 -2.37
C ASN A 392 19.81 0.21 -1.31
N THR A 393 18.53 -0.09 -1.52
CA THR A 393 17.66 -0.74 -0.51
C THR A 393 17.22 -2.16 -0.89
N GLN A 394 18.05 -2.89 -1.65
CA GLN A 394 17.86 -4.30 -2.02
C GLN A 394 16.55 -4.65 -2.77
N ARG A 395 15.76 -3.65 -3.18
CA ARG A 395 14.60 -3.81 -4.05
C ARG A 395 14.59 -2.73 -5.13
N PRO A 396 14.02 -3.02 -6.31
CA PRO A 396 13.90 -2.04 -7.39
C PRO A 396 12.87 -0.96 -7.06
N GLU A 397 12.54 -0.15 -8.05
CA GLU A 397 11.34 0.69 -8.05
C GLU A 397 10.21 -0.01 -8.85
N TRP A 398 9.38 0.75 -9.56
CA TRP A 398 8.21 0.25 -10.29
C TRP A 398 8.52 -0.89 -11.29
N ASN A 399 9.64 -0.79 -12.04
CA ASN A 399 9.98 -1.77 -13.08
C ASN A 399 10.93 -2.85 -12.54
N ASP A 400 10.35 -3.95 -12.08
CA ASP A 400 11.10 -5.11 -11.56
C ASP A 400 12.06 -5.73 -12.60
N ALA A 401 11.77 -5.61 -13.90
CA ALA A 401 12.64 -6.13 -14.96
C ALA A 401 14.00 -5.41 -15.06
N ASN A 402 14.16 -4.24 -14.42
CA ASN A 402 15.41 -3.51 -14.31
C ASN A 402 16.03 -3.61 -12.91
N ASN A 403 15.71 -4.66 -12.14
CA ASN A 403 16.22 -4.86 -10.77
C ASN A 403 17.75 -4.86 -10.62
N ALA A 404 18.50 -5.17 -11.67
CA ALA A 404 19.96 -5.11 -11.66
C ALA A 404 20.51 -3.68 -11.41
N LEU A 405 19.69 -2.64 -11.61
CA LEU A 405 20.04 -1.26 -11.26
C LEU A 405 20.20 -1.07 -9.75
N VAL A 406 19.58 -1.90 -8.91
CA VAL A 406 19.77 -1.81 -7.44
C VAL A 406 21.26 -1.97 -7.11
N GLY A 407 21.80 -1.06 -6.30
CA GLY A 407 23.22 -0.90 -6.04
C GLY A 407 23.74 0.40 -6.62
N ASN A 408 24.03 0.45 -7.92
CA ASN A 408 24.64 1.62 -8.56
C ASN A 408 23.64 2.53 -9.28
N GLY A 409 22.39 2.10 -9.39
CA GLY A 409 21.32 2.88 -10.01
C GLY A 409 20.92 4.06 -9.17
N VAL A 410 20.55 5.15 -9.84
CA VAL A 410 20.09 6.38 -9.21
C VAL A 410 18.82 6.83 -9.94
N SER A 411 17.72 6.99 -9.19
CA SER A 411 16.40 7.30 -9.73
C SER A 411 16.17 8.80 -9.84
N MET A 412 16.16 9.29 -11.08
CA MET A 412 15.61 10.61 -11.37
C MET A 412 14.08 10.60 -11.37
N VAL A 413 13.45 9.44 -11.65
CA VAL A 413 11.99 9.27 -11.56
C VAL A 413 11.47 9.67 -10.18
N THR A 414 12.07 9.11 -9.13
CA THR A 414 11.72 9.45 -7.74
C THR A 414 12.07 10.90 -7.41
N LEU A 415 13.16 11.45 -7.97
CA LEU A 415 13.52 12.86 -7.80
C LEU A 415 12.46 13.82 -8.40
N TYR A 416 11.92 13.51 -9.58
CA TYR A 416 10.86 14.32 -10.20
C TYR A 416 9.59 14.34 -9.34
N TYR A 417 9.21 13.19 -8.77
CA TYR A 417 8.09 13.13 -7.85
C TYR A 417 8.37 13.78 -6.50
N LEU A 418 9.61 13.71 -6.00
CA LEU A 418 10.04 14.41 -4.79
C LEU A 418 9.97 15.93 -4.98
N ARG A 419 10.32 16.44 -6.16
CA ARG A 419 10.11 17.86 -6.51
C ARG A 419 8.65 18.25 -6.37
N ARG A 420 7.72 17.46 -6.94
CA ARG A 420 6.27 17.71 -6.86
C ARG A 420 5.79 17.65 -5.41
N PHE A 421 6.26 16.66 -4.66
CA PHE A 421 5.93 16.47 -3.25
C PHE A 421 6.36 17.67 -2.40
N LEU A 422 7.62 18.10 -2.51
CA LEU A 422 8.13 19.23 -1.74
C LEU A 422 7.52 20.55 -2.18
N LYS A 423 7.13 20.70 -3.45
CA LYS A 423 6.40 21.89 -3.89
C LYS A 423 5.00 21.95 -3.27
N PHE A 424 4.27 20.83 -3.25
CA PHE A 424 3.01 20.71 -2.53
C PHE A 424 3.19 21.00 -1.03
N PHE A 425 4.21 20.41 -0.41
CA PHE A 425 4.49 20.61 1.01
C PHE A 425 4.86 22.07 1.32
N GLN A 426 5.66 22.74 0.48
CA GLN A 426 5.95 24.16 0.60
C GLN A 426 4.67 25.00 0.67
N GLU A 427 3.74 24.77 -0.26
CA GLU A 427 2.45 25.50 -0.30
C GLU A 427 1.60 25.20 0.95
N LEU A 428 1.63 23.96 1.45
CA LEU A 428 0.93 23.56 2.67
C LEU A 428 1.51 24.24 3.92
N LEU A 429 2.84 24.34 4.01
CA LEU A 429 3.54 25.04 5.11
C LEU A 429 3.30 26.55 5.05
N GLU A 430 3.27 27.16 3.86
CA GLU A 430 2.99 28.60 3.69
C GLU A 430 1.62 29.00 4.26
N ARG A 431 0.62 28.10 4.21
CA ARG A 431 -0.72 28.30 4.78
C ARG A 431 -0.81 28.00 6.28
N ALA A 432 0.22 27.39 6.88
CA ALA A 432 0.22 27.05 8.28
C ALA A 432 0.24 28.32 9.16
N THR A 433 -0.63 28.37 10.17
CA THR A 433 -0.74 29.49 11.12
C THR A 433 0.16 29.33 12.34
N GLN A 434 0.69 28.13 12.58
CA GLN A 434 1.58 27.84 13.71
C GLN A 434 3.02 28.28 13.42
N ASP A 435 3.68 28.85 14.43
CA ASP A 435 5.07 29.31 14.33
C ASP A 435 6.09 28.19 14.57
N ASN A 436 5.65 27.06 15.10
CA ASN A 436 6.51 25.97 15.54
C ASN A 436 6.03 24.60 15.03
N ILE A 437 6.93 23.63 15.08
CA ILE A 437 6.70 22.21 14.90
C ILE A 437 7.27 21.46 16.12
N GLN A 438 6.74 20.27 16.40
CA GLN A 438 7.30 19.37 17.41
C GLN A 438 7.70 18.07 16.76
N ILE A 439 8.92 17.61 17.00
CA ILE A 439 9.44 16.34 16.46
C ILE A 439 10.30 15.63 17.50
N SER A 440 10.44 14.32 17.38
CA SER A 440 11.35 13.48 18.18
C SER A 440 12.74 14.09 18.33
N ASP A 441 13.30 14.06 19.54
CA ASP A 441 14.67 14.55 19.81
C ASP A 441 15.70 13.86 18.91
N GLU A 442 15.53 12.56 18.64
CA GLU A 442 16.38 11.80 17.74
C GLU A 442 16.29 12.30 16.29
N MET A 443 15.11 12.74 15.85
CA MET A 443 14.90 13.27 14.49
C MET A 443 15.44 14.69 14.35
N VAL A 444 15.45 15.50 15.41
CA VAL A 444 16.05 16.84 15.39
C VAL A 444 17.49 16.81 14.92
N VAL A 445 18.30 15.94 15.53
CA VAL A 445 19.72 15.81 15.20
C VAL A 445 19.90 15.44 13.73
N PHE A 446 19.05 14.56 13.21
CA PHE A 446 19.06 14.18 11.80
C PHE A 446 18.66 15.33 10.88
N TYR A 447 17.53 15.98 11.17
CA TYR A 447 16.99 17.10 10.41
C TYR A 447 17.98 18.27 10.33
N ASP A 448 18.54 18.68 11.46
CA ASP A 448 19.49 19.80 11.53
C ASP A 448 20.78 19.45 10.78
N ALA A 449 21.33 18.23 10.95
CA ALA A 449 22.51 17.81 10.22
C ALA A 449 22.33 17.85 8.69
N ILE A 450 21.17 17.40 8.18
CA ILE A 450 20.85 17.47 6.76
C ILE A 450 20.68 18.93 6.31
N LYS A 451 19.92 19.73 7.05
CA LYS A 451 19.65 21.12 6.71
C LYS A 451 20.93 21.95 6.68
N GLU A 452 21.76 21.86 7.70
CA GLU A 452 23.04 22.58 7.80
C GLU A 452 23.97 22.17 6.66
N SER A 453 24.06 20.87 6.37
CA SER A 453 24.86 20.34 5.27
C SER A 453 24.41 20.93 3.92
N LEU A 454 23.13 20.87 3.59
CA LEU A 454 22.63 21.43 2.33
C LEU A 454 22.81 22.95 2.26
N THR A 455 22.57 23.66 3.37
CA THR A 455 22.79 25.10 3.46
C THR A 455 24.24 25.45 3.11
N LEU A 456 25.21 24.75 3.71
CA LEU A 456 26.64 24.92 3.46
C LEU A 456 27.01 24.75 1.98
N PHE A 457 26.38 23.80 1.29
CA PHE A 457 26.67 23.48 -0.11
C PHE A 457 25.87 24.32 -1.13
N THR A 458 24.92 25.14 -0.69
CA THR A 458 24.10 26.00 -1.58
C THR A 458 24.92 26.81 -2.60
N PRO A 459 26.11 27.37 -2.28
CA PRO A 459 26.91 28.10 -3.26
C PRO A 459 27.32 27.27 -4.49
N LEU A 460 27.37 25.93 -4.38
CA LEU A 460 27.71 25.04 -5.50
C LEU A 460 26.63 24.99 -6.58
N LEU A 461 25.40 25.43 -6.29
CA LEU A 461 24.29 25.46 -7.25
C LEU A 461 24.49 26.49 -8.38
N ALA A 462 25.49 27.37 -8.27
CA ALA A 462 25.83 28.36 -9.30
C ALA A 462 26.45 27.74 -10.57
N ALA A 463 26.93 26.49 -10.51
CA ALA A 463 27.61 25.80 -11.59
C ALA A 463 27.30 24.28 -11.57
N PRO A 464 27.74 23.51 -12.59
CA PRO A 464 27.74 22.05 -12.48
C PRO A 464 28.57 21.58 -11.29
N ILE A 465 28.09 20.58 -10.56
CA ILE A 465 28.74 20.09 -9.34
C ILE A 465 29.83 19.07 -9.69
N HIS A 466 31.06 19.30 -9.23
CA HIS A 466 32.18 18.39 -9.47
C HIS A 466 32.06 17.08 -8.67
N ASN A 467 32.69 16.00 -9.16
CA ASN A 467 32.59 14.67 -8.55
C ASN A 467 33.04 14.64 -7.07
N GLN A 468 34.08 15.40 -6.70
CA GLN A 468 34.54 15.49 -5.31
C GLN A 468 33.48 16.14 -4.40
N ASP A 469 32.87 17.23 -4.83
CA ASP A 469 31.84 17.91 -4.04
C ASP A 469 30.55 17.09 -3.99
N ARG A 470 30.21 16.37 -5.06
CA ARG A 470 29.13 15.39 -5.08
C ARG A 470 29.34 14.31 -4.02
N LYS A 471 30.58 13.81 -3.87
CA LYS A 471 30.92 12.85 -2.83
C LYS A 471 30.80 13.46 -1.43
N LYS A 472 31.31 14.67 -1.21
CA LYS A 472 31.19 15.36 0.10
C LYS A 472 29.73 15.50 0.52
N ILE A 473 28.85 15.93 -0.39
CA ILE A 473 27.41 16.04 -0.15
C ILE A 473 26.84 14.66 0.18
N MET A 474 27.09 13.65 -0.65
CA MET A 474 26.62 12.28 -0.43
C MET A 474 27.08 11.71 0.93
N ASP A 475 28.34 11.95 1.32
CA ASP A 475 28.92 11.47 2.57
C ASP A 475 28.24 12.09 3.79
N VAL A 476 28.04 13.41 3.83
CA VAL A 476 27.41 14.05 5.00
C VAL A 476 25.94 13.67 5.14
N LEU A 477 25.22 13.59 4.01
CA LEU A 477 23.80 13.23 3.99
C LEU A 477 23.59 11.77 4.44
N GLY A 478 24.40 10.85 3.91
CA GLY A 478 24.31 9.43 4.23
C GLY A 478 24.73 9.12 5.68
N ASN A 479 25.77 9.79 6.18
CA ASN A 479 26.21 9.63 7.58
C ASN A 479 25.19 10.17 8.58
N ALA A 480 24.54 11.30 8.29
CA ALA A 480 23.48 11.84 9.16
C ALA A 480 22.32 10.85 9.32
N ALA A 481 21.85 10.24 8.22
CA ALA A 481 20.84 9.19 8.28
C ALA A 481 21.35 7.92 8.97
N SER A 482 22.66 7.62 8.86
CA SER A 482 23.28 6.47 9.50
C SER A 482 23.28 6.61 11.01
N ALA A 483 23.67 7.77 11.52
CA ALA A 483 23.63 8.07 12.94
C ALA A 483 22.20 7.96 13.49
N TYR A 484 21.21 8.56 12.80
CA TYR A 484 19.82 8.52 13.20
C TYR A 484 19.28 7.10 13.35
N ARG A 485 19.41 6.28 12.29
CA ARG A 485 18.82 4.94 12.31
C ARG A 485 19.48 4.02 13.33
N HIS A 486 20.80 4.10 13.52
CA HIS A 486 21.49 3.27 14.51
C HIS A 486 21.14 3.69 15.94
N GLN A 487 20.98 4.99 16.19
CA GLN A 487 20.45 5.46 17.48
C GLN A 487 19.11 4.81 17.81
N VAL A 488 18.18 4.78 16.85
CA VAL A 488 16.85 4.17 17.04
C VAL A 488 16.90 2.64 17.07
N TYR A 489 17.71 1.99 16.23
CA TYR A 489 17.87 0.53 16.25
C TYR A 489 18.45 0.04 17.59
N ASP A 490 19.40 0.77 18.16
CA ASP A 490 20.11 0.35 19.38
C ASP A 490 19.39 0.76 20.67
N SER A 491 18.77 1.96 20.68
CA SER A 491 18.20 2.56 21.90
C SER A 491 16.69 2.83 21.84
N GLY A 492 16.06 2.67 20.68
CA GLY A 492 14.66 3.06 20.46
C GLY A 492 14.44 4.57 20.53
N PHE A 493 13.17 4.98 20.54
CA PHE A 493 12.79 6.37 20.77
C PHE A 493 12.73 6.68 22.27
N SER A 494 13.34 7.78 22.70
CA SER A 494 13.31 8.22 24.10
C SER A 494 11.90 8.58 24.58
N GLY A 495 11.00 8.94 23.67
CA GLY A 495 9.67 9.47 23.99
C GLY A 495 9.63 11.00 24.06
N LYS A 496 10.79 11.67 24.03
CA LYS A 496 10.90 13.13 24.11
C LYS A 496 10.80 13.78 22.73
N LYS A 497 10.26 15.00 22.72
CA LYS A 497 10.13 15.83 21.53
C LYS A 497 10.61 17.24 21.81
N SER A 498 11.18 17.86 20.80
CA SER A 498 11.70 19.21 20.84
C SER A 498 10.91 20.12 19.90
N THR A 499 10.82 21.40 20.29
CA THR A 499 10.10 22.42 19.52
C THR A 499 11.07 23.15 18.58
N HIS A 500 10.76 23.16 17.29
CA HIS A 500 11.54 23.82 16.24
C HIS A 500 10.68 24.84 15.50
N SER A 501 11.31 25.82 14.85
CA SER A 501 10.56 26.87 14.15
C SER A 501 10.00 26.37 12.81
N MET A 502 8.75 26.73 12.52
CA MET A 502 8.12 26.53 11.21
C MET A 502 8.90 27.23 10.10
N ALA A 503 9.48 28.40 10.39
CA ALA A 503 10.37 29.11 9.48
C ALA A 503 11.59 28.24 9.08
N SER A 504 12.18 27.53 10.05
CA SER A 504 13.29 26.61 9.78
C SER A 504 12.91 25.51 8.78
N LEU A 505 11.71 24.93 8.94
CA LEU A 505 11.18 23.88 8.07
C LEU A 505 10.86 24.40 6.66
N LYS A 506 10.29 25.61 6.55
CA LYS A 506 10.07 26.30 5.26
C LYS A 506 11.39 26.53 4.52
N ASP A 507 12.42 26.99 5.23
CA ASP A 507 13.76 27.18 4.66
C ASP A 507 14.39 25.86 4.20
N PHE A 508 14.29 24.81 5.01
CA PHE A 508 14.75 23.48 4.63
C PHE A 508 14.07 23.00 3.34
N THR A 509 12.74 23.12 3.27
CA THR A 509 11.96 22.72 2.09
C THR A 509 12.40 23.48 0.84
N ARG A 510 12.63 24.80 0.95
CA ARG A 510 13.17 25.63 -0.14
C ARG A 510 14.54 25.15 -0.59
N ILE A 511 15.47 24.93 0.33
CA ILE A 511 16.84 24.50 0.00
C ILE A 511 16.80 23.14 -0.71
N CYS A 512 16.02 22.17 -0.23
CA CYS A 512 15.84 20.90 -0.92
C CYS A 512 15.31 21.09 -2.34
N LEU A 513 14.32 21.96 -2.55
CA LEU A 513 13.81 22.28 -3.88
C LEU A 513 14.89 22.87 -4.78
N ASP A 514 15.73 23.78 -4.29
CA ASP A 514 16.81 24.40 -5.07
C ASP A 514 17.82 23.35 -5.59
N PHE A 515 18.25 22.42 -4.73
CA PHE A 515 19.13 21.31 -5.11
C PHE A 515 18.47 20.35 -6.11
N ILE A 516 17.18 20.04 -5.90
CA ILE A 516 16.41 19.17 -6.79
C ILE A 516 16.24 19.83 -8.15
N GLU A 517 15.86 21.10 -8.22
CA GLU A 517 15.66 21.83 -9.48
C GLU A 517 16.96 21.99 -10.26
N HIS A 518 18.09 22.22 -9.58
CA HIS A 518 19.42 22.16 -10.20
C HIS A 518 19.68 20.79 -10.83
N SER A 519 19.44 19.71 -10.08
CA SER A 519 19.66 18.34 -10.55
C SER A 519 18.75 17.96 -11.73
N ILE A 520 17.50 18.43 -11.73
CA ILE A 520 16.57 18.24 -12.84
C ILE A 520 17.09 18.94 -14.10
N LYS A 521 17.56 20.19 -13.99
CA LYS A 521 18.15 20.94 -15.12
C LYS A 521 19.35 20.21 -15.72
N ALA A 522 20.20 19.62 -14.87
CA ALA A 522 21.36 18.83 -15.30
C ALA A 522 20.99 17.51 -16.00
N ASN A 523 19.72 17.08 -15.98
CA ASN A 523 19.26 15.80 -16.52
C ASN A 523 18.39 15.92 -17.78
N GLN A 524 18.31 17.11 -18.39
CA GLN A 524 17.69 17.25 -19.71
C GLN A 524 18.64 16.80 -20.81
N ARG A 525 18.17 15.91 -21.68
CA ARG A 525 18.90 15.39 -22.84
C ARG A 525 18.82 16.36 -24.02
N ALA A 526 19.70 16.15 -25.00
CA ALA A 526 19.68 16.89 -26.26
C ALA A 526 18.36 16.74 -27.03
N ASP A 527 17.68 15.59 -26.92
CA ASP A 527 16.37 15.32 -27.54
C ASP A 527 15.17 15.84 -26.72
N LYS A 528 15.42 16.71 -25.73
CA LYS A 528 14.45 17.35 -24.81
C LYS A 528 13.78 16.42 -23.81
N LEU A 529 14.04 15.11 -23.89
CA LEU A 529 13.62 14.16 -22.89
C LEU A 529 14.48 14.27 -21.63
N PHE A 530 14.01 13.68 -20.54
CA PHE A 530 14.74 13.65 -19.27
C PHE A 530 15.28 12.26 -18.98
N HIS A 531 16.43 12.19 -18.30
CA HIS A 531 16.96 10.92 -17.79
C HIS A 531 16.01 10.33 -16.73
N ALA A 532 15.75 9.03 -16.82
CA ALA A 532 14.91 8.31 -15.85
C ALA A 532 15.75 7.66 -14.74
N TYR A 533 16.79 6.93 -15.15
CA TYR A 533 17.75 6.31 -14.24
C TYR A 533 19.17 6.63 -14.71
N ASN A 534 20.02 6.93 -13.75
CA ASN A 534 21.46 7.12 -13.93
C ASN A 534 22.22 6.00 -13.21
N LEU A 535 23.53 5.94 -13.42
CA LEU A 535 24.45 5.08 -12.69
C LEU A 535 25.46 5.96 -11.96
N MET A 536 25.75 5.62 -10.71
CA MET A 536 26.82 6.22 -9.93
C MET A 536 27.99 5.25 -9.75
N SER A 537 29.19 5.80 -9.68
CA SER A 537 30.40 5.07 -9.34
C SER A 537 31.25 5.91 -8.40
N VAL A 538 31.78 5.28 -7.37
CA VAL A 538 32.70 5.91 -6.42
C VAL A 538 34.11 5.70 -6.96
N GLU A 539 34.80 6.78 -7.32
CA GLU A 539 36.15 6.77 -7.87
C GLU A 539 37.06 7.62 -6.97
N ASN A 540 37.96 6.98 -6.22
CA ASN A 540 38.86 7.65 -5.28
C ASN A 540 38.11 8.60 -4.30
N ASP A 541 38.27 9.91 -4.49
CA ASP A 541 37.70 10.98 -3.69
C ASP A 541 36.43 11.60 -4.30
N GLY A 542 35.89 11.03 -5.39
CA GLY A 542 34.72 11.55 -6.11
C GLY A 542 33.62 10.53 -6.40
N VAL A 543 32.44 11.04 -6.77
CA VAL A 543 31.31 10.26 -7.30
C VAL A 543 30.99 10.73 -8.71
N SER A 544 31.18 9.86 -9.69
CA SER A 544 30.85 10.10 -11.10
C SER A 544 29.43 9.64 -11.43
N ILE A 545 28.78 10.31 -12.37
CA ILE A 545 27.46 9.94 -12.90
C ILE A 545 27.58 9.57 -14.38
N SER A 546 26.94 8.47 -14.77
CA SER A 546 26.72 8.11 -16.17
C SER A 546 25.24 7.81 -16.43
N HIS A 547 24.81 7.87 -17.69
CA HIS A 547 23.40 7.83 -18.05
C HIS A 547 22.95 6.46 -18.60
N TYR A 548 21.82 5.94 -18.12
CA TYR A 548 21.24 4.70 -18.62
C TYR A 548 20.27 4.97 -19.79
N GLN A 549 20.45 4.31 -20.93
CA GLN A 549 19.72 4.62 -22.17
C GLN A 549 18.47 3.76 -22.44
N LYS A 550 18.24 2.66 -21.71
CA LYS A 550 17.21 1.64 -22.07
C LYS A 550 15.83 1.80 -21.40
N CYS A 551 15.52 2.94 -20.80
CA CYS A 551 14.21 3.15 -20.15
C CYS A 551 13.20 3.89 -21.03
N TRP A 552 11.91 3.69 -20.72
CA TRP A 552 10.82 4.49 -21.30
C TRP A 552 11.12 5.97 -21.10
N LYS A 553 11.04 6.69 -22.22
CA LYS A 553 11.40 8.10 -22.33
C LYS A 553 10.35 8.95 -21.63
N VAL A 554 10.73 9.67 -20.57
CA VAL A 554 9.86 10.63 -19.88
C VAL A 554 9.82 11.91 -20.74
N LYS A 555 8.63 12.25 -21.23
CA LYS A 555 8.36 13.48 -21.98
C LYS A 555 8.10 14.65 -21.05
#